data_AF-A0A496UTJ4-F1
#
_entry.id   AF-A0A496UTJ4-F1
#
_cell.length_a   1.000
_cell.length_b   1.000
_cell.length_c   1.000
_cell.angle_alpha   90.00
_cell.angle_beta   90.00
_cell.angle_gamma   90.00
#
_symmetry.space_group_name_H-M   'P 1'
#
loop_
_entity.id
_entity.type
_entity.pdbx_description
1 polymer ?
#
loop_
_entity_poly.entity_id
_entity_poly.type
_entity_poly.pdbx_seq_one_letter_code
_entity_poly.pdbx_strand_id
1 'polypeptide(L)'
;MRILVTGGAGFIGSNYVQLLLKHTGDERIVNLDLLTYAGNLANLAGCESDPRYRFCRGDIRDRNLVRTLLVGEAIDAVVHFAAESHVDRSVEGPEV
;
A
#
# COMPACT_ATOMS: atom_id res chain seq x y z
N MET A 1 5.94 10.72 -11.32
CA MET A 1 6.05 10.87 -9.85
C MET A 1 6.13 9.49 -9.21
N ARG A 2 6.84 9.31 -8.10
CA ARG A 2 7.01 8.03 -7.41
C ARG A 2 6.26 8.05 -6.09
N ILE A 3 5.27 7.17 -5.95
CA ILE A 3 4.30 7.21 -4.85
C ILE A 3 4.44 5.94 -4.01
N LEU A 4 4.63 6.12 -2.71
CA LEU A 4 4.47 5.04 -1.74
C LEU A 4 3.01 5.02 -1.27
N VAL A 5 2.30 3.95 -1.60
CA VAL A 5 0.94 3.69 -1.09
C VAL A 5 1.08 2.66 0.02
N THR A 6 0.62 2.97 1.22
CA THR A 6 0.54 1.96 2.29
C THR A 6 -0.89 1.44 2.40
N GLY A 7 -1.08 0.16 2.70
CA GLY A 7 -2.45 -0.40 2.83
C GLY A 7 -3.13 -0.59 1.47
N GLY A 8 -2.34 -0.68 0.39
CA GLY A 8 -2.84 -0.76 -0.98
C GLY A 8 -3.46 -2.11 -1.34
N ALA A 9 -3.39 -3.14 -0.49
CA ALA A 9 -4.14 -4.38 -0.66
C ALA A 9 -5.54 -4.33 -0.01
N GLY A 10 -5.84 -3.28 0.77
CA GLY A 10 -7.17 -3.03 1.34
C GLY A 10 -8.17 -2.49 0.32
N PHE A 11 -9.42 -2.25 0.75
CA PHE A 11 -10.51 -1.85 -0.14
C PHE A 11 -10.25 -0.54 -0.89
N ILE A 12 -10.03 0.57 -0.17
CA ILE A 12 -9.80 1.88 -0.79
C ILE A 12 -8.42 1.93 -1.47
N GLY A 13 -7.39 1.41 -0.79
CA GLY A 13 -6.02 1.45 -1.28
C GLY A 13 -5.84 0.74 -2.62
N SER A 14 -6.45 -0.44 -2.80
CA SER A 14 -6.36 -1.19 -4.07
C SER A 14 -7.06 -0.47 -5.22
N ASN A 15 -8.23 0.13 -4.98
CA ASN A 15 -8.91 0.95 -5.98
C ASN A 15 -8.07 2.17 -6.36
N TYR A 16 -7.41 2.82 -5.38
CA TYR A 16 -6.51 3.93 -5.65
C TYR A 16 -5.31 3.52 -6.53
N VAL A 17 -4.67 2.38 -6.21
CA VAL A 17 -3.58 1.82 -7.02
C VAL A 17 -4.06 1.54 -8.45
N GLN A 18 -5.19 0.84 -8.60
CA GLN A 18 -5.75 0.53 -9.92
C GLN A 18 -6.10 1.79 -10.71
N LEU A 19 -6.67 2.81 -10.06
CA LEU A 19 -7.04 4.07 -10.69
C LEU A 19 -5.81 4.77 -11.26
N LEU A 20 -4.73 4.88 -10.48
CA LEU A 20 -3.48 5.48 -10.94
C LEU A 20 -2.90 4.72 -12.12
N LEU A 21 -2.75 3.39 -12.03
CA LEU A 21 -2.20 2.60 -13.14
C LEU A 21 -3.05 2.71 -14.43
N LYS A 22 -4.37 2.85 -14.32
CA LYS A 22 -5.26 2.96 -15.50
C LYS A 22 -5.29 4.35 -16.11
N HIS A 23 -5.29 5.40 -15.30
CA HIS A 23 -5.62 6.76 -15.75
C HIS A 23 -4.44 7.72 -15.78
N THR A 24 -3.32 7.36 -15.17
CA THR A 24 -2.13 8.21 -15.12
C THR A 24 -0.98 7.46 -15.80
N GLY A 25 -0.15 8.18 -16.57
CA GLY A 25 0.82 7.58 -17.49
C GLY A 25 2.19 7.32 -16.86
N ASP A 26 2.61 8.17 -15.91
CA ASP A 26 4.03 8.36 -15.58
C ASP A 26 4.35 8.08 -14.09
N GLU A 27 3.37 7.58 -13.34
CA GLU A 27 3.47 7.33 -11.92
C GLU A 27 4.02 5.93 -11.66
N ARG A 28 5.09 5.88 -10.85
CA ARG A 28 5.57 4.63 -10.26
C ARG A 28 4.92 4.44 -8.91
N ILE A 29 4.34 3.27 -8.68
CA ILE A 29 3.62 2.94 -7.45
C ILE A 29 4.37 1.85 -6.70
N VAL A 30 4.73 2.15 -5.46
CA VAL A 30 5.26 1.18 -4.50
C VAL A 30 4.18 0.96 -3.46
N ASN A 31 3.60 -0.23 -3.42
CA ASN A 31 2.55 -0.60 -2.49
C ASN A 31 3.14 -1.38 -1.30
N LEU A 32 3.16 -0.76 -0.11
CA LEU A 32 3.57 -1.39 1.14
C LEU A 32 2.34 -1.87 1.92
N ASP A 33 2.22 -3.18 2.12
CA ASP A 33 1.10 -3.74 2.86
C ASP A 33 1.54 -4.89 3.77
N LEU A 34 1.00 -4.93 4.99
CA LEU A 34 1.29 -6.00 5.95
C LEU A 34 0.54 -7.29 5.61
N LEU A 35 -0.51 -7.20 4.78
CA LEU A 35 -1.48 -8.26 4.51
C LEU A 35 -2.08 -8.79 5.82
N THR A 36 -2.64 -7.87 6.62
CA THR A 36 -3.50 -8.25 7.73
C THR A 36 -4.81 -8.86 7.20
N TYR A 37 -5.76 -9.17 8.06
CA TYR A 37 -7.03 -9.78 7.63
C TYR A 37 -7.80 -8.94 6.59
N ALA A 38 -7.59 -7.62 6.55
CA ALA A 38 -8.25 -6.72 5.62
C ALA A 38 -7.51 -6.57 4.29
N GLY A 39 -6.28 -7.07 4.18
CA GLY A 39 -5.48 -7.02 2.96
C GLY A 39 -5.74 -8.23 2.08
N ASN A 40 -6.04 -8.01 0.80
CA ASN A 40 -6.27 -9.08 -0.16
C ASN A 40 -5.59 -8.78 -1.51
N LEU A 41 -4.61 -9.59 -1.88
CA LEU A 41 -3.88 -9.46 -3.15
C LEU A 41 -4.78 -9.64 -4.38
N ALA A 42 -5.91 -10.37 -4.26
CA ALA A 42 -6.87 -10.47 -5.36
C ALA A 42 -7.44 -9.11 -5.78
N ASN A 43 -7.47 -8.12 -4.88
CA ASN A 43 -7.87 -6.75 -5.20
C ASN A 43 -6.87 -6.04 -6.13
N LEU A 44 -5.67 -6.57 -6.27
CA LEU A 44 -4.58 -6.03 -7.10
C LEU A 44 -4.35 -6.87 -8.36
N ALA A 45 -5.23 -7.81 -8.66
CA ALA A 45 -5.15 -8.64 -9.85
C ALA A 45 -5.00 -7.76 -11.11
N GLY A 46 -4.00 -8.07 -11.93
CA GLY A 46 -3.66 -7.31 -13.14
C GLY A 46 -2.72 -6.12 -12.91
N CYS A 47 -2.56 -5.61 -11.68
CA CYS A 47 -1.56 -4.58 -11.37
C CYS A 47 -0.14 -5.18 -11.35
N GLU A 48 0.00 -6.45 -10.97
CA GLU A 48 1.29 -7.13 -10.76
C GLU A 48 2.14 -7.23 -12.02
N SER A 49 1.51 -7.21 -13.20
CA SER A 49 2.19 -7.21 -14.50
C SER A 49 2.59 -5.81 -14.98
N ASP A 50 2.13 -4.73 -14.34
CA ASP A 50 2.47 -3.38 -14.74
C ASP A 50 3.90 -3.03 -14.26
N PRO A 51 4.83 -2.67 -15.15
CA PRO A 51 6.21 -2.36 -14.76
C PRO A 51 6.34 -1.15 -13.83
N ARG A 52 5.29 -0.31 -13.75
CA ARG A 52 5.23 0.84 -12.84
C ARG A 52 4.82 0.44 -11.42
N TYR A 53 4.29 -0.77 -11.23
CA TYR A 53 3.83 -1.27 -9.95
C TYR A 53 4.85 -2.18 -9.27
N ARG A 54 5.07 -1.97 -7.97
CA ARG A 54 5.84 -2.85 -7.11
C ARG A 54 5.07 -3.13 -5.83
N PHE A 55 4.84 -4.39 -5.53
CA PHE A 55 4.35 -4.81 -4.22
C PHE A 55 5.51 -5.04 -3.25
N CYS A 56 5.35 -4.58 -2.01
CA CYS A 56 6.25 -4.81 -0.90
C CYS A 56 5.43 -5.28 0.30
N ARG A 57 5.61 -6.53 0.71
CA ARG A 57 5.02 -7.03 1.94
C ARG A 57 5.84 -6.56 3.13
N GLY A 58 5.22 -5.90 4.10
CA GLY A 58 5.89 -5.47 5.32
C GLY A 58 5.06 -4.55 6.19
N ASP A 59 5.58 -4.26 7.38
CA ASP A 59 4.92 -3.41 8.36
C ASP A 59 5.40 -1.96 8.22
N ILE A 60 4.48 -1.00 8.22
CA ILE A 60 4.78 0.44 8.26
C ILE A 60 5.53 0.84 9.54
N ARG A 61 5.44 0.04 10.62
CA ARG A 61 6.15 0.23 11.89
C ARG A 61 7.64 -0.10 11.76
N ASP A 62 8.06 -0.87 10.74
CA ASP A 62 9.46 -1.10 10.45
C ASP A 62 10.10 0.14 9.82
N ARG A 63 10.71 0.97 10.69
CA ARG A 63 11.40 2.20 10.29
C ARG A 63 12.50 1.96 9.26
N ASN A 64 13.21 0.84 9.33
CA ASN A 64 14.31 0.56 8.41
C ASN A 64 13.77 0.20 7.03
N LEU A 65 12.71 -0.60 6.97
CA LEU A 65 12.01 -0.90 5.72
C LEU A 65 11.48 0.38 5.08
N VAL A 66 10.71 1.18 5.83
CA VAL A 66 10.13 2.42 5.31
C VAL A 66 11.22 3.37 4.80
N ARG A 67 12.31 3.57 5.57
CA ARG A 67 13.45 4.39 5.12
C ARG A 67 14.09 3.83 3.84
N THR A 68 14.24 2.52 3.75
CA THR A 68 14.82 1.86 2.57
C THR A 68 13.94 2.07 1.34
N LEU A 69 12.62 1.97 1.47
CA LEU A 69 11.69 2.23 0.38
C LEU A 69 11.71 3.69 -0.03
N LEU A 70 11.62 4.62 0.92
CA LEU A 70 11.62 6.06 0.63
C LEU A 70 12.88 6.49 -0.15
N VAL A 71 14.06 6.08 0.31
CA VAL A 71 15.34 6.45 -0.33
C VAL A 71 15.59 5.63 -1.59
N GLY A 72 15.45 4.30 -1.51
CA GLY A 72 15.80 3.38 -2.59
C GLY A 72 14.90 3.52 -3.82
N GLU A 73 13.64 3.88 -3.62
CA GLU A 73 12.70 4.15 -4.71
C GLU A 73 12.64 5.64 -5.08
N ALA A 74 13.33 6.53 -4.37
CA ALA A 74 13.24 7.98 -4.52
C ALA A 74 11.78 8.47 -4.50
N ILE A 75 11.06 8.15 -3.43
CA ILE A 75 9.63 8.46 -3.29
C ILE A 75 9.42 9.97 -3.19
N ASP A 76 8.53 10.50 -4.02
CA ASP A 76 8.13 11.91 -4.05
C ASP A 76 6.94 12.18 -3.11
N ALA A 77 6.04 11.21 -2.96
CA ALA A 77 4.80 11.34 -2.20
C ALA A 77 4.40 10.06 -1.48
N VAL A 78 3.72 10.20 -0.34
CA VAL A 78 3.16 9.08 0.44
C VAL A 78 1.65 9.22 0.52
N VAL A 79 0.93 8.15 0.21
CA VAL A 79 -0.53 8.04 0.42
C VAL A 79 -0.77 6.92 1.43
N HIS A 80 -1.29 7.29 2.61
CA HIS A 80 -1.30 6.42 3.79
C HIS A 80 -2.71 5.88 4.09
N PHE A 81 -3.03 4.68 3.58
CA PHE A 81 -4.29 3.97 3.90
C PHE A 81 -4.14 2.85 4.93
N ALA A 82 -2.92 2.48 5.31
CA ALA A 82 -2.70 1.37 6.24
C ALA A 82 -3.23 1.74 7.63
N ALA A 83 -4.27 1.03 8.07
CA ALA A 83 -4.88 1.16 9.37
C ALA A 83 -5.65 -0.11 9.74
N GLU A 84 -5.80 -0.37 11.03
CA GLU A 84 -6.83 -1.27 11.55
C GLU A 84 -8.15 -0.49 11.62
N SER A 85 -9.12 -0.84 10.78
CA SER A 85 -10.25 0.04 10.45
C SER A 85 -11.61 -0.45 10.96
N HIS A 86 -11.71 -1.68 11.47
CA HIS A 86 -12.96 -2.16 12.07
C HIS A 86 -13.13 -1.64 13.50
N VAL A 87 -14.20 -0.86 13.70
CA VAL A 87 -14.57 -0.29 15.00
C VAL A 87 -14.78 -1.36 16.06
N ASP A 88 -15.43 -2.48 15.71
CA ASP A 88 -15.68 -3.55 16.69
C ASP A 88 -14.36 -4.12 17.24
N ARG A 89 -13.37 -4.30 16.36
CA ARG A 89 -12.04 -4.79 16.76
C ARG A 89 -11.25 -3.77 17.55
N SER A 90 -11.38 -2.48 17.26
CA SER A 90 -10.73 -1.45 18.05
C SER A 90 -11.32 -1.29 19.45
N VAL A 91 -12.54 -1.80 19.68
CA VAL A 91 -13.19 -1.83 21.01
C VAL A 91 -12.91 -3.14 21.74
N GLU A 92 -12.99 -4.29 21.06
CA GLU A 92 -12.82 -5.61 21.67
C GLU A 92 -11.35 -5.98 21.94
N GLY A 93 -10.39 -5.39 21.21
CA GLY A 93 -8.97 -5.68 21.37
C GLY A 93 -8.07 -4.57 20.84
N PRO A 94 -7.91 -3.44 21.57
CA PRO A 94 -7.20 -2.24 21.10
C PRO A 94 -5.67 -2.36 21.04
N GLU A 95 -5.09 -3.49 21.43
CA GLU A 95 -3.64 -3.64 21.69
C GLU A 95 -2.81 -4.02 20.45
N VAL A 96 -3.41 -4.04 19.25
CA VAL A 96 -2.80 -4.54 17.99
C VAL A 96 -1.83 -3.55 17.32
#